data_AF-A0A6P2FUA3-F1
#
_entry.id   AF-A0A6P2FUA3-F1
#
_cell.length_a   1.000
_cell.length_b   1.000
_cell.length_c   1.000
_cell.angle_alpha   90.00
_cell.angle_beta   90.00
_cell.angle_gamma   90.00
#
_symmetry.space_group_name_H-M   'P 1'
#
loop_
_entity.id
_entity.type
_entity.pdbx_description
1 polymer ?
#
loop_
_entity_poly.entity_id
_entity_poly.type
_entity_poly.pdbx_seq_one_letter_code
_entity_poly.pdbx_strand_id
1 'polypeptide(L)'
;MNCMDMKGMDMKGMDMKGMDMKGMNMDCPDMSKKPAADKQSTHMAKGVVKKINAKTGMVTVAHEPVQSMNWPAMTMDFKVKDKMLLKKFADGKDVEFEFAKEGSGYVVKSVK
;
A
#
# COMPACT_ATOMS: atom_id res chain seq x y z
N MET A 1 -4.54 -33.47 -44.88
CA MET A 1 -5.14 -32.12 -44.75
C MET A 1 -4.04 -31.11 -44.91
N ASN A 2 -3.96 -30.55 -46.11
CA ASN A 2 -3.03 -29.52 -46.54
C ASN A 2 -3.76 -28.18 -46.40
N CYS A 3 -3.09 -27.11 -45.99
CA CYS A 3 -3.54 -25.73 -46.24
C CYS A 3 -2.31 -24.84 -46.44
N MET A 4 -2.11 -24.50 -47.71
CA MET A 4 -1.22 -23.49 -48.28
C MET A 4 -1.67 -22.05 -47.98
N ASP A 5 -0.68 -21.14 -48.01
CA ASP A 5 -0.65 -19.77 -48.56
C ASP A 5 -1.64 -18.66 -48.12
N MET A 6 -1.06 -17.55 -47.63
CA MET A 6 -1.33 -16.14 -48.03
C MET A 6 -0.35 -15.22 -47.25
N LYS A 7 0.81 -14.85 -47.80
CA LYS A 7 1.07 -13.71 -48.70
C LYS A 7 0.78 -12.32 -48.07
N GLY A 8 1.87 -11.68 -47.63
CA GLY A 8 2.16 -10.25 -47.79
C GLY A 8 1.21 -9.23 -47.18
N MET A 9 1.58 -8.68 -46.02
CA MET A 9 1.26 -7.29 -45.66
C MET A 9 2.50 -6.63 -45.06
N ASP A 10 3.11 -5.82 -45.89
CA ASP A 10 4.25 -4.95 -45.62
C ASP A 10 3.73 -3.71 -44.88
N MET A 11 4.15 -3.50 -43.63
CA MET A 11 4.05 -2.18 -42.97
C MET A 11 5.44 -1.59 -42.83
N LYS A 12 5.87 -0.93 -43.91
CA LYS A 12 7.01 -0.04 -43.93
C LYS A 12 6.52 1.37 -43.55
N GLY A 13 7.07 1.91 -42.47
CA GLY A 13 7.08 3.37 -42.21
C GLY A 13 6.25 3.84 -41.03
N MET A 14 6.81 3.75 -39.82
CA MET A 14 6.58 4.76 -38.78
C MET A 14 7.91 5.04 -38.07
N ASP A 15 8.49 6.17 -38.43
CA ASP A 15 9.76 6.71 -37.99
C ASP A 15 9.72 7.06 -36.48
N MET A 16 10.57 6.40 -35.68
CA MET A 16 10.89 6.85 -34.31
C MET A 16 12.01 7.87 -34.36
N LYS A 17 11.65 9.15 -34.42
CA LYS A 17 12.57 10.28 -34.28
C LYS A 17 12.38 10.90 -32.88
N GLY A 18 13.41 10.84 -32.04
CA GLY A 18 13.49 11.64 -30.81
C GLY A 18 13.81 10.85 -29.55
N MET A 19 15.05 10.35 -29.46
CA MET A 19 15.69 10.11 -28.16
C MET A 19 16.18 11.45 -27.63
N ASP A 20 15.58 11.94 -26.54
CA ASP A 20 16.12 13.05 -25.75
C ASP A 20 16.29 12.62 -24.29
N MET A 21 17.50 12.15 -23.97
CA MET A 21 18.00 12.08 -22.60
C MET A 21 18.32 13.48 -22.10
N LYS A 22 17.68 13.92 -21.02
CA LYS A 22 18.18 15.06 -20.23
C LYS A 22 17.86 14.88 -18.75
N GLY A 23 18.91 14.64 -17.96
CA GLY A 23 18.92 14.93 -16.53
C GLY A 23 19.06 13.72 -15.61
N MET A 24 20.20 13.00 -15.67
CA MET A 24 20.76 12.46 -14.44
C MET A 24 21.09 13.65 -13.52
N ASN A 25 20.40 13.76 -12.38
CA ASN A 25 21.01 14.31 -11.17
C ASN A 25 20.79 13.34 -10.03
N MET A 26 21.91 13.06 -9.39
CA MET A 26 22.16 12.06 -8.37
C MET A 26 22.04 12.75 -7.01
N ASP A 27 20.94 12.51 -6.30
CA ASP A 27 20.86 12.78 -4.87
C ASP A 27 20.17 11.59 -4.21
N CYS A 28 20.98 10.65 -3.73
CA CYS A 28 20.55 9.73 -2.69
C CYS A 28 20.66 10.44 -1.33
N PRO A 29 19.68 10.25 -0.46
CA PRO A 29 20.00 9.46 0.71
C PRO A 29 19.08 8.25 0.85
N ASP A 30 19.73 7.16 1.23
CA ASP A 30 19.19 5.93 1.79
C ASP A 30 17.89 6.10 2.62
N MET A 31 16.82 5.44 2.18
CA MET A 31 16.00 4.56 3.03
C MET A 31 15.08 3.71 2.18
N SER A 32 15.15 2.41 2.41
CA SER A 32 14.40 1.36 1.73
C SER A 32 12.87 1.46 1.95
N LYS A 33 12.09 1.00 0.95
CA LYS A 33 10.64 0.67 0.89
C LYS A 33 9.81 1.73 0.15
N LYS A 34 8.94 1.40 -0.82
CA LYS A 34 8.38 0.17 -1.38
C LYS A 34 7.78 0.54 -2.77
N PRO A 35 7.45 -0.42 -3.65
CA PRO A 35 6.92 -0.13 -4.97
C PRO A 35 5.62 0.65 -4.89
N ALA A 36 5.39 1.51 -5.89
CA ALA A 36 4.17 2.25 -6.12
C ALA A 36 2.94 1.32 -6.04
N ALA A 37 2.27 1.32 -4.88
CA ALA A 37 0.91 0.83 -4.77
C ALA A 37 0.00 1.99 -5.18
N ASP A 38 -1.01 1.68 -6.00
CA ASP A 38 -2.16 2.53 -6.34
C ASP A 38 -2.43 3.62 -5.30
N LYS A 39 -2.69 4.84 -5.78
CA LYS A 39 -3.04 6.04 -5.01
C LYS A 39 -4.32 5.84 -4.19
N GLN A 40 -4.29 4.96 -3.20
CA GLN A 40 -5.34 4.76 -2.24
C GLN A 40 -5.00 5.62 -1.04
N SER A 41 -5.90 6.54 -0.71
CA SER A 41 -5.72 7.44 0.43
C SER A 41 -5.40 6.63 1.68
N THR A 42 -4.18 6.80 2.18
CA THR A 42 -3.77 6.27 3.47
C THR A 42 -4.12 7.29 4.55
N HIS A 43 -4.45 6.76 5.73
CA HIS A 43 -4.81 7.51 6.92
C HIS A 43 -3.88 7.07 8.04
N MET A 44 -3.40 8.02 8.84
CA MET A 44 -2.64 7.73 10.04
C MET A 44 -3.56 7.67 11.25
N ALA A 45 -3.35 6.68 12.10
CA ALA A 45 -3.92 6.61 13.43
C ALA A 45 -2.83 6.34 14.46
N LYS A 46 -3.02 6.92 15.64
CA LYS A 46 -2.27 6.61 16.84
C LYS A 46 -3.24 6.08 17.88
N GLY A 47 -2.82 5.17 18.75
CA GLY A 47 -3.68 4.63 19.78
C GLY A 47 -3.05 3.52 20.60
N VAL A 48 -3.82 2.96 21.52
CA VAL A 48 -3.39 1.85 22.37
C VAL A 48 -4.00 0.55 21.86
N VAL A 49 -3.15 -0.46 21.64
CA VAL A 49 -3.60 -1.80 21.26
C VAL A 49 -4.37 -2.42 22.43
N LYS A 50 -5.62 -2.80 22.18
CA LYS A 50 -6.50 -3.43 23.17
C LYS A 50 -6.51 -4.95 23.06
N LYS A 51 -6.30 -5.48 21.85
CA LYS A 51 -6.31 -6.92 21.59
C LYS A 51 -5.65 -7.23 20.25
N ILE A 52 -4.92 -8.34 20.18
CA ILE A 52 -4.34 -8.85 18.93
C ILE A 52 -4.93 -10.24 18.65
N ASN A 53 -5.62 -10.39 17.52
CA ASN A 53 -6.09 -11.68 17.03
C ASN A 53 -5.19 -12.18 15.89
N ALA A 54 -4.16 -12.94 16.25
CA ALA A 54 -3.21 -13.49 15.29
C ALA A 54 -3.79 -14.59 14.38
N LYS A 55 -4.90 -15.23 14.78
CA LYS A 55 -5.57 -16.25 13.96
C LYS A 55 -6.27 -15.61 12.77
N THR A 56 -6.94 -14.47 12.99
CA THR A 56 -7.70 -13.76 11.95
C THR A 56 -6.93 -12.61 11.31
N GLY A 57 -5.78 -12.22 11.87
CA GLY A 57 -5.01 -11.05 11.43
C GLY A 57 -5.76 -9.75 11.69
N MET A 58 -6.41 -9.62 12.86
CA MET A 58 -7.10 -8.41 13.27
C MET A 58 -6.50 -7.86 14.55
N VAL A 59 -6.43 -6.54 14.66
CA VAL A 59 -5.95 -5.83 15.86
C VAL A 59 -7.00 -4.83 16.28
N THR A 60 -7.45 -4.93 17.53
CA THR A 60 -8.35 -3.97 18.14
C THR A 60 -7.51 -2.85 18.73
N VAL A 61 -7.70 -1.62 18.28
CA VAL A 61 -6.96 -0.45 18.75
C VAL A 61 -7.96 0.59 19.25
N ALA A 62 -7.72 1.10 20.47
CA ALA A 62 -8.34 2.32 20.96
C ALA A 62 -7.55 3.49 20.37
N HIS A 63 -8.00 3.97 19.22
CA HIS A 63 -7.31 5.03 18.50
C HIS A 63 -7.73 6.41 19.01
N GLU A 64 -6.78 7.34 18.96
CA GLU A 64 -6.98 8.77 19.12
C GLU A 64 -7.76 9.35 17.91
N PRO A 65 -8.19 10.63 17.96
CA PRO A 65 -8.93 11.21 16.85
C PRO A 65 -8.16 11.15 15.52
N VAL A 66 -8.81 10.64 14.48
CA VAL A 66 -8.23 10.56 13.13
C VAL A 66 -8.76 11.73 12.31
N GLN A 67 -8.01 12.84 12.31
CA GLN A 67 -8.40 14.08 11.64
C GLN A 67 -8.67 13.88 10.13
N SER A 68 -7.86 13.04 9.47
CA SER A 68 -8.00 12.77 8.03
C SER A 68 -9.34 12.13 7.63
N MET A 69 -10.10 11.59 8.59
CA MET A 69 -11.44 11.03 8.37
C MET A 69 -12.51 11.65 9.27
N ASN A 70 -12.18 12.69 10.04
CA ASN A 70 -13.07 13.27 11.06
C ASN A 70 -13.62 12.23 12.07
N TRP A 71 -12.79 11.26 12.47
CA TRP A 71 -13.20 10.29 13.50
C TRP A 71 -12.81 10.77 14.90
N PRO A 72 -13.70 10.61 15.90
CA PRO A 72 -13.34 10.82 17.30
C PRO A 72 -12.41 9.70 17.80
N ALA A 73 -11.92 9.83 19.02
CA ALA A 73 -11.24 8.73 19.69
C ALA A 73 -12.24 7.59 19.93
N MET A 74 -11.93 6.39 19.44
CA MET A 74 -12.80 5.22 19.58
C MET A 74 -12.01 3.92 19.49
N THR A 75 -12.64 2.81 19.88
CA THR A 75 -12.05 1.46 19.76
C THR A 75 -12.56 0.79 18.50
N MET A 76 -11.65 0.40 17.61
CA MET A 76 -12.00 -0.22 16.32
C MET A 76 -11.04 -1.35 15.96
N ASP A 77 -11.53 -2.30 15.17
CA ASP A 77 -10.75 -3.41 14.63
C ASP A 77 -10.14 -3.05 13.27
N PHE A 78 -8.83 -3.21 13.17
CA PHE A 78 -8.07 -3.02 11.94
C PHE A 78 -7.53 -4.36 11.44
N LYS A 79 -7.69 -4.62 10.14
CA LYS A 79 -7.17 -5.82 9.51
C LYS A 79 -5.68 -5.64 9.19
N VAL A 80 -4.88 -6.65 9.49
CA VAL A 80 -3.44 -6.67 9.21
C VAL A 80 -3.17 -7.89 8.34
N LYS A 81 -2.98 -7.66 7.03
CA LYS A 81 -2.68 -8.73 6.06
C LYS A 81 -1.25 -9.27 6.21
N ASP A 82 -0.32 -8.41 6.60
CA ASP A 82 1.09 -8.75 6.74
C ASP A 82 1.42 -9.23 8.16
N LYS A 83 1.87 -10.48 8.28
CA LYS A 83 2.27 -11.06 9.58
C LYS A 83 3.45 -10.32 10.21
N MET A 84 4.33 -9.69 9.42
CA MET A 84 5.44 -8.90 9.95
C MET A 84 4.95 -7.60 10.57
N LEU A 85 3.93 -6.96 9.99
CA LEU A 85 3.26 -5.80 10.60
C LEU A 85 2.51 -6.20 11.86
N LEU A 86 1.83 -7.34 11.85
CA LEU A 86 1.09 -7.83 13.01
C LEU A 86 2.00 -8.00 14.24
N LYS A 87 3.23 -8.49 14.04
CA LYS A 87 4.24 -8.64 15.10
C LYS A 87 4.74 -7.33 15.69
N LYS A 88 4.53 -6.19 15.03
CA LYS A 88 4.85 -4.86 15.58
C LYS A 88 3.83 -4.37 16.59
N PHE A 89 2.62 -4.94 16.59
CA PHE A 89 1.62 -4.62 17.62
C PHE A 89 1.93 -5.40 18.90
N ALA A 90 1.77 -4.72 20.03
CA ALA A 90 1.91 -5.31 21.35
C ALA A 90 0.70 -4.92 22.20
N ASP A 91 0.09 -5.89 22.87
CA ASP A 91 -1.09 -5.67 23.70
C ASP A 91 -0.80 -4.64 24.82
N GLY A 92 -1.70 -3.69 25.01
CA GLY A 92 -1.58 -2.63 26.01
C GLY A 92 -0.54 -1.55 25.69
N LYS A 93 0.03 -1.53 24.47
CA LYS A 93 1.03 -0.54 24.06
C LYS A 93 0.46 0.48 23.08
N ASP A 94 1.02 1.69 23.13
CA ASP A 94 0.84 2.69 22.11
C ASP A 94 1.42 2.22 20.78
N VAL A 95 0.70 2.54 19.70
CA VAL A 95 1.08 2.23 18.33
C VAL A 95 0.69 3.39 17.43
N GLU A 96 1.55 3.69 16.46
CA GLU A 96 1.26 4.57 15.34
C GLU A 96 1.28 3.75 14.05
N PHE A 97 0.20 3.81 13.29
CA PHE A 97 0.05 3.00 12.09
C PHE A 97 -0.68 3.74 10.98
N GLU A 98 -0.33 3.39 9.76
CA GLU A 98 -1.02 3.82 8.55
C GLU A 98 -1.96 2.72 8.09
N PHE A 99 -3.16 3.10 7.70
CA PHE A 99 -4.15 2.19 7.16
C PHE A 99 -4.84 2.81 5.96
N ALA A 100 -5.43 1.97 5.11
CA ALA A 100 -6.25 2.40 4.00
C ALA A 100 -7.59 1.68 4.05
N LYS A 101 -8.63 2.33 3.55
CA LYS A 101 -9.92 1.66 3.34
C LYS A 101 -9.79 0.72 2.15
N GLU A 102 -9.92 -0.60 2.38
CA GLU A 102 -9.91 -1.63 1.33
C GLU A 102 -11.25 -2.37 1.33
N GLY A 103 -12.06 -2.17 0.27
CA GLY A 103 -13.40 -2.72 0.17
C GLY A 103 -14.30 -2.21 1.29
N SER A 104 -14.79 -3.13 2.12
CA SER A 104 -15.69 -2.84 3.26
C SER A 104 -14.96 -2.62 4.59
N GLY A 105 -13.63 -2.72 4.65
CA GLY A 105 -12.87 -2.63 5.90
C GLY A 105 -11.63 -1.73 5.81
N TYR A 106 -10.90 -1.67 6.92
CA TYR A 106 -9.66 -0.90 7.05
C TYR A 106 -8.48 -1.84 7.21
N VAL A 107 -7.46 -1.65 6.37
CA VAL A 107 -6.28 -2.51 6.34
C VAL A 107 -5.03 -1.71 6.64
N VAL A 108 -4.26 -2.19 7.60
CA VAL A 108 -2.97 -1.60 7.98
C VAL A 108 -1.96 -1.80 6.86
N LYS A 109 -1.35 -0.70 6.43
CA LYS A 109 -0.33 -0.63 5.38
C LYS A 109 1.08 -0.54 5.97
N SER A 110 1.22 0.17 7.09
CA SER A 110 2.49 0.39 7.78
C SER A 110 2.27 0.54 9.29
N VAL A 111 3.28 0.19 10.08
CA VAL A 111 3.35 0.45 11.53
C VAL A 111 4.72 1.05 11.80
N LYS A 112 4.77 2.18 12.51
CA LYS A 112 6.03 2.79 12.95
C LYS A 112 6.58 2.01 14.13
#